data_AF-A0A952BD61-F1
#
_entry.id   AF-A0A952BD61-F1
#
_cell.length_a   1.000
_cell.length_b   1.000
_cell.length_c   1.000
_cell.angle_alpha   90.00
_cell.angle_beta   90.00
_cell.angle_gamma   90.00
#
_symmetry.space_group_name_H-M   'P 1'
#
loop_
_entity.id
_entity.type
_entity.pdbx_description
1 polymer ?
#
loop_
_entity_poly.entity_id
_entity_poly.type
_entity_poly.pdbx_seq_one_letter_code
_entity_poly.pdbx_strand_id
1 'polypeptide(L)'
;VLGSNESHHATPAAFGVMGTATLLGLAGIAAAYVLYVRSPGLPDRMVQHWQRAYRLSLNKWYVDEAYDRTVVRPTFSLADGLWKRVDVALIDGAVNGMARAVAWWGWLMRLFQSGQAQHYALSMTLGAVVILSMYLLF
;
A
#
# COMPACT_ATOMS: atom_id res chain seq x y z
N VAL A 1 11.93 18.40 57.09
CA VAL A 1 10.94 17.55 56.39
C VAL A 1 11.64 16.26 56.03
N LEU A 2 11.84 15.43 57.06
CA LEU A 2 12.75 14.29 57.06
C LEU A 2 12.22 13.21 56.11
N GLY A 3 13.08 12.76 55.20
CA GLY A 3 12.91 11.50 54.51
C GLY A 3 12.87 10.38 55.54
N SER A 4 11.71 9.72 55.65
CA SER A 4 11.53 8.54 56.48
C SER A 4 10.92 7.45 55.61
N ASN A 5 11.80 6.57 55.15
CA ASN A 5 11.57 5.14 54.92
C ASN A 5 10.22 4.76 54.29
N GLU A 6 10.22 4.59 52.97
CA GLU A 6 9.34 3.61 52.33
C GLU A 6 9.84 2.19 52.68
N SER A 7 9.65 1.81 53.94
CA SER A 7 9.78 0.44 54.39
C SER A 7 8.75 -0.39 53.63
N HIS A 8 9.23 -1.11 52.62
CA HIS A 8 8.53 -2.18 51.94
C HIS A 8 8.04 -3.20 52.98
N HIS A 9 6.85 -2.95 53.55
CA HIS A 9 6.15 -3.92 54.36
C HIS A 9 5.64 -5.00 53.41
N ALA A 10 6.52 -5.93 53.06
CA ALA A 10 6.15 -7.21 52.49
C ALA A 10 5.27 -7.90 53.52
N THR A 11 3.95 -7.72 53.36
CA THR A 11 2.93 -8.39 54.16
C THR A 11 3.18 -9.90 54.08
N PRO A 12 2.85 -10.69 55.12
CA PRO A 12 2.96 -12.15 55.07
C PRO A 12 2.29 -12.76 53.82
N ALA A 13 1.24 -12.10 53.32
CA ALA A 13 0.59 -12.41 52.05
C ALA A 13 1.51 -12.27 50.83
N ALA A 14 2.36 -11.23 50.77
CA ALA A 14 3.32 -11.00 49.68
C ALA A 14 4.37 -12.13 49.62
N PHE A 15 4.92 -12.53 50.76
CA PHE A 15 5.85 -13.67 50.83
C PHE A 15 5.18 -14.99 50.42
N GLY A 16 3.90 -15.18 50.75
CA GLY A 16 3.11 -16.33 50.31
C GLY A 16 2.92 -16.38 48.79
N VAL A 17 2.59 -15.25 48.15
CA VAL A 17 2.47 -15.15 46.68
C VAL A 17 3.82 -15.34 45.99
N MET A 18 4.90 -14.76 46.54
CA MET A 18 6.26 -14.93 46.00
C MET A 18 6.73 -16.39 46.09
N GLY A 19 6.51 -17.05 47.24
CA GLY A 19 6.87 -18.45 47.41
C GLY A 19 6.10 -19.37 46.47
N THR A 20 4.79 -19.17 46.36
CA THR A 20 3.94 -19.97 45.44
C THR A 20 4.29 -19.73 43.97
N ALA A 21 4.52 -18.48 43.55
CA ALA A 21 4.96 -18.15 42.19
C ALA A 21 6.31 -18.79 41.86
N THR A 22 7.26 -18.75 42.80
CA THR A 22 8.59 -19.37 42.63
C THR A 22 8.48 -20.89 42.50
N LEU A 23 7.67 -21.53 43.35
CA LEU A 23 7.44 -22.98 43.27
C LEU A 23 6.75 -23.38 41.96
N LEU A 24 5.77 -22.61 41.49
CA LEU A 24 5.11 -22.85 40.20
C LEU A 24 6.08 -22.68 39.02
N GLY A 25 6.94 -21.66 39.06
CA GLY A 25 7.98 -21.46 38.05
C GLY A 25 8.97 -22.62 38.01
N LEU A 26 9.47 -23.06 39.18
CA LEU A 26 10.36 -24.22 39.29
C LEU A 26 9.69 -25.51 38.81
N ALA A 27 8.42 -25.72 39.15
CA ALA A 27 7.64 -26.86 38.67
C ALA A 27 7.48 -26.82 37.13
N GLY A 28 7.24 -25.64 36.56
CA GLY A 28 7.18 -25.45 35.10
C GLY A 28 8.51 -25.78 34.41
N ILE A 29 9.63 -25.34 34.96
CA ILE A 29 10.97 -25.65 34.45
C ILE A 29 11.26 -27.16 34.56
N ALA A 30 10.94 -27.78 35.69
CA ALA A 30 11.10 -29.21 35.89
C ALA A 30 10.25 -30.02 34.89
N ALA A 31 9.01 -29.61 34.65
CA ALA A 31 8.14 -30.23 33.64
C ALA A 31 8.72 -30.08 32.22
N ALA A 32 9.24 -28.90 31.87
CA ALA A 32 9.90 -28.68 30.58
C ALA A 32 11.15 -29.57 30.43
N TYR A 33 11.97 -29.71 31.47
CA TYR A 33 13.15 -30.58 31.45
C TYR A 33 12.78 -32.04 31.20
N VAL A 34 11.75 -32.56 31.87
CA VAL A 34 11.28 -33.94 31.67
C VAL A 34 10.77 -34.14 30.23
N LEU A 35 9.96 -33.21 29.73
CA LEU A 35 9.34 -33.31 28.40
C LEU A 35 10.36 -33.19 27.25
N TYR A 36 11.36 -32.30 27.37
CA TYR A 36 12.30 -32.02 26.28
C TYR A 36 13.62 -32.79 26.38
N VAL A 37 14.12 -33.07 27.59
CA VAL A 37 15.44 -33.72 27.78
C VAL A 37 15.29 -35.22 28.06
N ARG A 38 14.38 -35.60 28.98
CA ARG A 38 14.28 -36.99 29.44
C ARG A 38 13.40 -37.87 28.53
N SER A 39 12.44 -37.29 27.82
CA SER A 39 11.49 -38.06 26.98
C SER A 39 11.04 -37.27 25.74
N PRO A 40 11.94 -37.03 24.77
CA PRO A 40 11.68 -36.18 23.60
C PRO A 40 10.55 -36.66 22.66
N GLY A 41 10.02 -37.88 22.84
CA GLY A 41 8.84 -38.37 22.10
C GLY A 41 7.47 -38.02 22.69
N LEU A 42 7.41 -37.45 23.90
CA LEU A 42 6.15 -37.02 24.52
C LEU A 42 5.57 -35.74 23.88
N PRO A 43 6.37 -34.70 23.56
CA PRO A 43 5.87 -33.50 22.88
C PRO A 43 5.18 -33.83 21.55
N ASP A 44 5.75 -34.71 20.74
CA ASP A 44 5.19 -35.09 19.44
C ASP A 44 3.83 -35.80 19.58
N ARG A 45 3.65 -36.64 20.61
CA ARG A 45 2.37 -37.28 20.91
C ARG A 45 1.32 -36.29 21.41
N MET A 46 1.74 -35.29 22.18
CA MET A 46 0.85 -34.21 22.65
C MET A 46 0.41 -33.31 21.49
N VAL A 47 1.29 -33.03 20.53
CA VAL A 47 0.97 -32.28 19.31
C VAL A 47 -0.09 -33.00 18.47
N GLN A 48 -0.14 -34.34 18.47
CA GLN A 48 -1.18 -35.07 17.74
C GLN A 48 -2.59 -34.83 18.30
N HIS A 49 -2.73 -34.69 19.63
CA HIS A 49 -4.02 -34.38 20.26
C HIS A 49 -4.35 -32.88 20.20
N TRP A 50 -3.35 -32.00 20.36
CA TRP A 50 -3.53 -30.54 20.45
C TRP A 50 -3.10 -29.81 19.19
N GLN A 51 -3.17 -30.48 18.03
CA GLN A 51 -2.59 -30.01 16.78
C GLN A 51 -3.07 -28.62 16.37
N ARG A 52 -4.34 -28.28 16.66
CA ARG A 52 -4.90 -26.95 16.38
C ARG A 52 -4.27 -25.86 17.25
N ALA A 53 -4.17 -26.07 18.56
CA ALA A 53 -3.55 -25.12 19.48
C ALA A 53 -2.04 -24.98 19.20
N TYR A 54 -1.37 -26.08 18.88
CA TYR A 54 0.02 -26.08 18.45
C TYR A 54 0.20 -25.27 17.16
N ARG A 55 -0.63 -25.51 16.13
CA ARG A 55 -0.58 -24.74 14.87
C ARG A 55 -0.90 -23.27 15.08
N LEU A 56 -1.81 -22.90 15.98
CA LEU A 56 -2.09 -21.51 16.32
C LEU A 56 -0.85 -20.84 16.94
N SER A 57 -0.22 -21.48 17.93
CA SER A 57 1.01 -20.97 18.54
C SER A 57 2.18 -20.92 17.53
N LEU A 58 2.28 -21.93 16.66
CA LEU A 58 3.34 -22.04 15.65
C LEU A 58 3.21 -20.94 14.59
N ASN A 59 2.00 -20.64 14.12
CA ASN A 59 1.73 -19.58 13.15
C ASN A 59 1.51 -18.22 13.83
N LYS A 60 2.10 -17.98 15.01
CA LYS A 60 2.03 -16.71 15.74
C LYS A 60 0.60 -16.14 15.83
N TRP A 61 -0.37 -17.01 16.10
CA TRP A 61 -1.79 -16.67 16.20
C TRP A 61 -2.43 -16.10 14.92
N TYR A 62 -1.80 -16.27 13.75
CA TYR A 62 -2.25 -15.77 12.45
C TYR A 62 -2.46 -14.25 12.40
N VAL A 63 -1.87 -13.49 13.33
CA VAL A 63 -2.04 -12.03 13.41
C VAL A 63 -1.39 -11.35 12.20
N ASP A 64 -0.18 -11.77 11.85
CA ASP A 64 0.58 -11.24 10.73
C ASP A 64 -0.17 -11.49 9.40
N GLU A 65 -0.70 -12.70 9.20
CA GLU A 65 -1.43 -13.07 7.99
C GLU A 65 -2.84 -12.47 7.93
N ALA A 66 -3.46 -12.17 9.07
CA ALA A 66 -4.71 -11.43 9.13
C ALA A 66 -4.48 -9.97 8.74
N TYR A 67 -3.40 -9.35 9.24
CA TYR A 67 -3.01 -7.99 8.88
C TYR A 67 -2.66 -7.86 7.39
N ASP A 68 -1.90 -8.82 6.85
CA ASP A 68 -1.58 -8.88 5.42
C ASP A 68 -2.85 -8.91 4.56
N ARG A 69 -3.82 -9.74 4.94
CA ARG A 69 -5.07 -9.88 4.16
C ARG A 69 -6.05 -8.73 4.33
N THR A 70 -6.13 -8.14 5.52
CA THR A 70 -7.15 -7.11 5.82
C THR A 70 -6.68 -5.70 5.57
N VAL A 71 -5.38 -5.43 5.68
CA VAL A 71 -4.82 -4.08 5.56
C VAL A 71 -3.91 -3.98 4.35
N VAL A 72 -2.88 -4.85 4.27
CA VAL A 72 -1.81 -4.70 3.28
C VAL A 72 -2.32 -4.92 1.85
N ARG A 73 -2.84 -6.12 1.56
CA ARG A 73 -3.35 -6.49 0.23
C ARG A 73 -4.41 -5.53 -0.32
N PRO A 74 -5.47 -5.16 0.43
CA PRO A 74 -6.47 -4.25 -0.10
C PRO A 74 -5.89 -2.86 -0.36
N THR A 75 -4.98 -2.36 0.48
CA THR A 75 -4.30 -1.08 0.25
C THR A 75 -3.52 -1.11 -1.06
N PHE A 76 -2.73 -2.16 -1.29
CA PHE A 76 -1.99 -2.32 -2.56
C PHE A 76 -2.95 -2.44 -3.75
N SER A 77 -4.01 -3.24 -3.65
CA SER A 77 -4.98 -3.39 -4.74
C SER A 77 -5.69 -2.08 -5.06
N LEU A 78 -5.99 -1.26 -4.06
CA LEU A 78 -6.58 0.06 -4.25
C LEU A 78 -5.60 1.01 -4.93
N ALA A 79 -4.34 1.04 -4.48
CA ALA A 79 -3.29 1.83 -5.09
C ALA A 79 -3.09 1.46 -6.57
N ASP A 80 -3.04 0.17 -6.87
CA ASP A 80 -2.88 -0.37 -8.22
C ASP A 80 -4.06 0.01 -9.13
N GLY A 81 -5.28 -0.05 -8.59
CA GLY A 81 -6.49 0.38 -9.30
C GLY A 81 -6.53 1.88 -9.56
N LEU A 82 -6.07 2.68 -8.59
CA LEU A 82 -6.03 4.13 -8.71
C LEU A 82 -4.98 4.58 -9.73
N TRP A 83 -3.77 4.01 -9.68
CA TRP A 83 -2.71 4.27 -10.65
C TRP A 83 -3.16 3.98 -12.09
N LYS A 84 -3.75 2.81 -12.34
CA LYS A 84 -4.20 2.41 -13.68
C LYS A 84 -5.32 3.32 -14.23
N ARG A 85 -6.23 3.78 -13.37
CA ARG A 85 -7.33 4.66 -13.82
C ARG A 85 -6.89 6.11 -13.99
N VAL A 86 -6.06 6.61 -13.07
CA VAL A 86 -5.66 8.01 -13.10
C VAL A 86 -4.54 8.21 -14.10
N ASP A 87 -3.42 7.53 -13.95
CA ASP A 87 -2.25 7.81 -14.78
C ASP A 87 -2.45 7.26 -16.20
N VAL A 88 -2.70 5.96 -16.33
CA VAL A 88 -2.76 5.30 -17.65
C VAL A 88 -4.01 5.71 -18.45
N ALA A 89 -5.16 5.92 -17.82
CA ALA A 89 -6.37 6.26 -18.57
C ALA A 89 -6.57 7.77 -18.71
N LEU A 90 -6.34 8.57 -17.66
CA LEU A 90 -6.60 10.00 -17.70
C LEU A 90 -5.39 10.77 -18.25
N ILE A 91 -4.20 10.57 -17.67
CA ILE A 91 -3.01 11.36 -18.02
C ILE A 91 -2.49 10.94 -19.39
N ASP A 92 -2.16 9.66 -19.56
CA ASP A 92 -1.72 9.13 -20.85
C ASP A 92 -2.79 9.28 -21.93
N GLY A 93 -4.06 9.13 -21.57
CA GLY A 93 -5.19 9.35 -22.47
C GLY A 93 -5.26 10.80 -22.97
N ALA A 94 -5.10 11.78 -22.07
CA ALA A 94 -5.10 13.20 -22.42
C ALA A 94 -3.90 13.58 -23.29
N VAL A 95 -2.69 13.14 -22.91
CA VAL A 95 -1.46 13.44 -23.67
C VAL A 95 -1.52 12.85 -25.07
N ASN A 96 -1.86 11.56 -25.19
CA ASN A 96 -2.02 10.92 -26.50
C ASN A 96 -3.19 11.52 -27.30
N GLY A 97 -4.25 11.96 -26.62
CA GLY A 97 -5.36 12.69 -27.21
C GLY A 97 -4.93 14.00 -27.86
N MET A 98 -4.15 14.81 -27.14
CA MET A 98 -3.58 16.06 -27.67
C MET A 98 -2.64 15.79 -28.84
N ALA A 99 -1.74 14.81 -28.73
CA ALA A 99 -0.85 14.44 -29.82
C ALA A 99 -1.63 14.05 -31.09
N ARG A 100 -2.69 13.23 -30.94
CA ARG A 100 -3.59 12.90 -32.05
C ARG A 100 -4.28 14.14 -32.61
N ALA A 101 -4.83 15.00 -31.76
CA ALA A 101 -5.52 16.22 -32.22
C ALA A 101 -4.60 17.12 -33.05
N VAL A 102 -3.35 17.32 -32.61
CA VAL A 102 -2.35 18.09 -33.35
C VAL A 102 -1.99 17.42 -34.69
N ALA A 103 -1.80 16.10 -34.69
CA ALA A 103 -1.52 15.36 -35.93
C ALA A 103 -2.69 15.43 -36.94
N TRP A 104 -3.92 15.31 -36.46
CA TRP A 104 -5.14 15.48 -37.25
C TRP A 104 -5.23 16.88 -37.86
N TRP A 105 -4.92 17.91 -37.05
CA TRP A 105 -4.91 19.29 -37.51
C TRP A 105 -3.84 19.53 -38.59
N GLY A 106 -2.63 18.99 -38.38
CA GLY A 106 -1.56 19.02 -39.39
C GLY A 106 -1.95 18.32 -40.70
N TRP A 107 -2.63 17.17 -40.61
CA TRP A 107 -3.16 16.48 -41.80
C TRP A 107 -4.21 17.33 -42.53
N LEU A 108 -5.11 17.99 -41.79
CA LEU A 108 -6.12 18.87 -42.36
C LEU A 108 -5.48 20.07 -43.07
N MET A 109 -4.51 20.74 -42.44
CA MET A 109 -3.76 21.83 -43.09
C MET A 109 -3.02 21.35 -44.34
N ARG A 110 -2.48 20.13 -44.34
CA ARG A 110 -1.83 19.56 -45.52
C ARG A 110 -2.80 19.40 -46.69
N LEU A 111 -4.07 19.15 -46.42
CA LEU A 111 -5.10 19.06 -47.47
C LEU A 111 -5.43 20.42 -48.10
N PHE A 112 -5.32 21.51 -47.35
CA PHE A 112 -5.48 22.87 -47.88
C PHE A 112 -4.31 23.34 -48.76
N GLN A 113 -3.16 22.67 -48.71
CA GLN A 113 -2.05 22.94 -49.61
C GLN A 113 -2.26 22.24 -50.96
N SER A 114 -2.87 22.95 -51.92
CA SER A 114 -3.16 22.43 -53.27
C SER A 114 -1.93 22.34 -54.19
N GLY A 115 -0.79 22.90 -53.79
CA GLY A 115 0.46 22.90 -54.56
C GLY A 115 0.46 23.78 -55.82
N GLN A 116 -0.65 24.44 -56.16
CA GLN A 116 -0.77 25.31 -57.32
C GLN A 116 -0.53 26.78 -56.95
N ALA A 117 0.46 27.41 -57.58
CA ALA A 117 0.82 28.82 -57.37
C ALA A 117 -0.37 29.78 -57.57
N GLN A 118 -1.30 29.47 -58.48
CA GLN A 118 -2.48 30.28 -58.76
C GLN A 118 -3.42 30.40 -57.56
N HIS A 119 -3.65 29.31 -56.83
CA HIS A 119 -4.49 29.34 -55.62
C HIS A 119 -3.87 30.20 -54.52
N TYR A 120 -2.54 30.15 -54.37
CA TYR A 120 -1.83 31.01 -53.42
C TYR A 120 -1.94 32.50 -53.81
N ALA A 121 -1.71 32.84 -55.08
CA ALA A 121 -1.82 34.22 -55.55
C ALA A 121 -3.24 34.79 -55.32
N LEU A 122 -4.28 34.02 -55.67
CA LEU A 122 -5.67 34.41 -55.42
C LEU A 122 -5.93 34.66 -53.92
N SER A 123 -5.49 33.76 -53.05
CA SER A 123 -5.68 33.88 -51.59
C SER A 123 -4.96 35.10 -51.00
N MET A 124 -3.76 35.43 -51.49
CA MET A 124 -3.01 36.61 -51.08
C MET A 124 -3.71 37.90 -51.49
N THR A 125 -4.20 37.99 -52.74
CA THR A 125 -4.93 39.16 -53.21
C THR A 125 -6.22 39.37 -52.43
N LEU A 126 -6.98 38.30 -52.17
CA LEU A 126 -8.18 38.35 -51.32
C LEU A 126 -7.85 38.85 -49.91
N GLY A 127 -6.81 38.32 -49.28
CA GLY A 127 -6.35 38.77 -47.97
C GLY A 127 -5.98 40.26 -47.96
N ALA A 128 -5.25 40.71 -48.98
CA ALA A 128 -4.89 42.13 -49.12
C ALA A 128 -6.13 43.03 -49.24
N VAL A 129 -7.10 42.66 -50.08
CA VAL A 129 -8.35 43.40 -50.24
C VAL A 129 -9.12 43.48 -48.92
N VAL A 130 -9.22 42.37 -48.18
CA VAL A 130 -9.91 42.33 -46.87
C VAL A 130 -9.23 43.27 -45.88
N ILE A 131 -7.90 43.20 -45.75
CA ILE A 131 -7.14 44.07 -44.83
C ILE A 131 -7.33 45.54 -45.20
N LEU A 132 -7.19 45.88 -46.48
CA LEU A 132 -7.32 47.27 -46.96
C LEU A 132 -8.75 47.80 -46.77
N SER A 133 -9.76 46.97 -47.03
CA SER A 133 -11.16 47.32 -46.81
C SER A 133 -11.46 47.53 -45.33
N MET A 134 -10.93 46.67 -44.46
CA MET A 134 -11.11 46.79 -43.02
C MET A 134 -10.43 48.05 -42.47
N TYR A 135 -9.24 48.38 -42.98
CA TYR A 135 -8.52 49.62 -42.64
C TYR A 135 -9.22 50.90 -43.15
N LEU A 136 -9.91 50.84 -44.29
CA LEU A 136 -10.64 52.00 -44.81
C LEU A 136 -12.01 52.20 -44.15
N LEU A 137 -12.61 51.12 -43.64
CA LEU A 137 -13.93 51.14 -42.99
C LEU A 137 -13.87 51.47 -41.48
N PHE A 138 -12.73 51.26 -40.83
CA PHE A 138 -12.48 51.59 -39.42
C PHE A 138 -11.43 52.68 -39.31
#